data_AF-A0A2P8DT69-F1
#
_entry.id   AF-A0A2P8DT69-F1
#
_cell.length_a   1.000
_cell.length_b   1.000
_cell.length_c   1.000
_cell.angle_alpha   90.00
_cell.angle_beta   90.00
_cell.angle_gamma   90.00
#
_symmetry.space_group_name_H-M   'P 1'
#
loop_
_entity.id
_entity.type
_entity.pdbx_description
1 polymer ?
#
loop_
_entity_poly.entity_id
_entity_poly.type
_entity_poly.pdbx_seq_one_letter_code
_entity_poly.pdbx_strand_id
1 'polypeptide(L)'
;MAERLVLHIGVQKSGTTYLQQLMQHRAHELAKIGVLYQLPSRRRLRTNRINHHELATYGLLGTEYSWVSEQQAEKERGWWERLQDRVHGWRGTAIVSAEALSVIRADAARRTVEAFGCPDNTDILITARGLGKLLPSAWQQHLRNGRSANFESFLNQRARERSMGWDVLEKDPQTPMWRAFALGRLAERWASVVGTDRVTVITNPGSPPEQLWSRFLDAAAVDGTKLSAPEKTPVHGGVTMAEAEILNSLNLNLTSAGWSVPAIKRLDKRIIDAFGERAERGPRVSIPEGHREQVEQWNDEVIAELRRSGVRVTGSIDELGYSSGSEPDAPTVGDVAEAAGIAGKVATEWASEQAAPDS
;
A
#
# COMPACT_ATOMS: atom_id res chain seq x y z
N MET A 1 -12.19 5.65 26.86
CA MET A 1 -11.04 5.56 25.94
C MET A 1 -10.87 4.10 25.62
N ALA A 2 -10.60 3.75 24.35
CA ALA A 2 -10.28 2.38 23.99
C ALA A 2 -9.22 1.86 24.95
N GLU A 3 -9.43 0.67 25.49
CA GLU A 3 -8.49 0.07 26.43
C GLU A 3 -7.17 -0.23 25.72
N ARG A 4 -7.23 -0.58 24.43
CA ARG A 4 -6.11 -0.91 23.56
C ARG A 4 -6.29 -0.33 22.17
N LEU A 5 -5.22 0.18 21.57
CA LEU A 5 -5.20 0.61 20.17
C LEU A 5 -4.27 -0.27 19.35
N VAL A 6 -4.73 -0.68 18.18
CA VAL A 6 -3.93 -1.38 17.18
C VAL A 6 -3.84 -0.47 15.95
N LEU A 7 -2.64 0.06 15.69
CA LEU A 7 -2.33 0.83 14.49
C LEU A 7 -1.72 -0.10 13.44
N HIS A 8 -2.50 -0.45 12.43
CA HIS A 8 -1.99 -1.14 11.25
C HIS A 8 -1.51 -0.13 10.22
N ILE A 9 -0.20 -0.07 9.99
CA ILE A 9 0.44 1.02 9.24
C ILE A 9 0.94 0.61 7.85
N GLY A 10 0.48 -0.52 7.33
CA GLY A 10 0.94 -1.05 6.04
C GLY A 10 2.11 -1.99 6.22
N VAL A 11 3.05 -2.11 5.27
CA VAL A 11 3.35 -1.14 4.21
C VAL A 11 2.44 -1.26 3.00
N GLN A 12 2.35 -0.19 2.22
CA GLN A 12 1.65 -0.24 0.95
C GLN A 12 2.16 -1.40 0.08
N LYS A 13 1.24 -2.11 -0.58
CA LYS A 13 1.51 -3.31 -1.41
C LYS A 13 1.82 -4.61 -0.67
N SER A 14 1.64 -4.65 0.65
CA SER A 14 1.79 -5.88 1.45
C SER A 14 0.48 -6.61 1.77
N GLY A 15 -0.65 -6.26 1.12
CA GLY A 15 -1.97 -6.87 1.37
C GLY A 15 -2.90 -6.04 2.25
N THR A 16 -2.58 -4.76 2.46
CA THR A 16 -3.35 -3.79 3.24
C THR A 16 -4.80 -3.64 2.80
N THR A 17 -5.03 -3.52 1.49
CA THR A 17 -6.38 -3.39 0.91
C THR A 17 -7.25 -4.60 1.23
N TYR A 18 -6.69 -5.81 1.16
CA TYR A 18 -7.39 -7.05 1.54
C TYR A 18 -7.82 -7.00 3.01
N LEU A 19 -6.90 -6.69 3.92
CA LEU A 19 -7.20 -6.57 5.35
C LEU A 19 -8.25 -5.49 5.64
N GLN A 20 -8.11 -4.31 5.04
CA GLN A 20 -9.06 -3.21 5.21
C GLN A 20 -10.46 -3.56 4.69
N GLN A 21 -10.55 -4.27 3.56
CA GLN A 21 -11.82 -4.80 3.06
C GLN A 21 -12.42 -5.78 4.06
N LEU A 22 -11.65 -6.74 4.58
CA LEU A 22 -12.16 -7.71 5.55
C LEU A 22 -12.66 -7.04 6.83
N MET A 23 -11.87 -6.13 7.41
CA MET A 23 -12.28 -5.37 8.59
C MET A 23 -13.54 -4.55 8.34
N GLN A 24 -13.65 -3.92 7.16
CA GLN A 24 -14.85 -3.19 6.78
C GLN A 24 -16.08 -4.09 6.65
N HIS A 25 -15.95 -5.25 6.00
CA HIS A 25 -17.04 -6.22 5.83
C HIS A 25 -17.45 -6.89 7.15
N ARG A 26 -16.52 -6.99 8.11
CA ARG A 26 -16.71 -7.65 9.41
C ARG A 26 -16.86 -6.67 10.58
N ALA A 27 -17.01 -5.37 10.32
CA ALA A 27 -17.00 -4.35 11.37
C ALA A 27 -18.07 -4.59 12.45
N HIS A 28 -19.22 -5.17 12.07
CA HIS A 28 -20.28 -5.51 13.01
C HIS A 28 -19.96 -6.75 13.86
N GLU A 29 -19.39 -7.80 13.25
CA GLU A 29 -18.91 -8.98 13.96
C GLU A 29 -17.75 -8.65 14.91
N LEU A 30 -16.81 -7.80 14.48
CA LEU A 30 -15.74 -7.25 15.32
C LEU A 30 -16.31 -6.51 16.53
N ALA A 31 -17.32 -5.65 16.32
CA ALA A 31 -17.93 -4.90 17.42
C ALA A 31 -18.60 -5.81 18.48
N LYS A 32 -19.18 -6.95 18.07
CA LYS A 32 -19.78 -7.94 18.99
C LYS A 32 -18.76 -8.59 19.92
N ILE A 33 -17.50 -8.67 19.51
CA ILE A 33 -16.41 -9.22 20.32
C ILE A 33 -15.55 -8.10 20.95
N GLY A 34 -16.06 -6.86 21.00
CA GLY A 34 -15.40 -5.74 21.66
C GLY A 34 -14.31 -5.04 20.83
N VAL A 35 -14.23 -5.29 19.52
CA VAL A 35 -13.26 -4.68 18.62
C VAL A 35 -13.90 -3.62 17.73
N LEU A 36 -13.44 -2.38 17.81
CA LEU A 36 -13.87 -1.28 16.95
C LEU A 36 -13.05 -1.23 15.67
N TYR A 37 -13.72 -1.26 14.52
CA TYR A 37 -13.20 -0.77 13.25
C TYR A 37 -14.15 0.31 12.71
N GLN A 38 -13.76 1.57 12.78
CA GLN A 38 -14.68 2.70 12.60
C GLN A 38 -15.02 2.94 11.12
N LEU A 39 -16.25 2.62 10.74
CA LEU A 39 -16.73 2.91 9.39
C LEU A 39 -17.05 4.41 9.20
N PRO A 40 -16.85 4.96 7.99
CA PRO A 40 -17.30 6.31 7.69
C PRO A 40 -18.84 6.38 7.60
N SER A 41 -19.40 7.60 7.54
CA SER A 41 -20.84 7.78 7.38
C SER A 41 -21.36 7.10 6.10
N ARG A 42 -22.64 6.69 6.08
CA ARG A 42 -23.27 6.04 4.90
C ARG A 42 -23.03 6.80 3.59
N ARG A 43 -23.04 8.14 3.61
CA ARG A 43 -22.75 8.99 2.45
C ARG A 43 -21.31 8.82 1.93
N ARG A 44 -20.33 8.69 2.84
CA ARG A 44 -18.93 8.42 2.47
C ARG A 44 -18.71 6.95 2.10
N LEU A 45 -19.42 6.00 2.72
CA LEU A 45 -19.39 4.57 2.35
C LEU A 45 -19.84 4.33 0.90
N ARG A 46 -20.80 5.11 0.37
CA ARG A 46 -21.22 5.04 -1.04
C ARG A 46 -20.09 5.30 -2.04
N THR A 47 -18.99 5.93 -1.61
CA THR A 47 -17.80 6.15 -2.46
C THR A 47 -16.83 4.95 -2.46
N ASN A 48 -17.18 3.86 -1.76
CA ASN A 48 -16.39 2.63 -1.62
C ASN A 48 -14.91 2.85 -1.24
N ARG A 49 -14.63 3.88 -0.45
CA ARG A 49 -13.27 4.24 -0.04
C ARG A 49 -12.80 3.34 1.10
N ILE A 50 -12.05 2.31 0.74
CA ILE A 50 -11.43 1.34 1.65
C ILE A 50 -10.40 2.02 2.57
N ASN A 51 -9.72 3.07 2.08
CA ASN A 51 -8.68 3.82 2.80
C ASN A 51 -9.22 4.96 3.70
N HIS A 52 -10.42 4.85 4.24
CA HIS A 52 -11.03 5.95 5.00
C HIS A 52 -10.23 6.31 6.26
N HIS A 53 -9.66 5.36 6.99
CA HIS A 53 -8.79 5.67 8.13
C HIS A 53 -7.55 6.46 7.72
N GLU A 54 -6.94 6.16 6.57
CA GLU A 54 -5.83 6.94 6.02
C GLU A 54 -6.25 8.39 5.69
N LEU A 55 -7.42 8.59 5.09
CA LEU A 55 -7.91 9.94 4.85
C LEU A 55 -8.09 10.74 6.16
N ALA A 56 -8.47 10.09 7.26
CA ALA A 56 -8.53 10.75 8.57
C ALA A 56 -7.15 11.21 9.03
N THR A 57 -6.09 10.41 8.82
CA THR A 57 -4.74 10.83 9.26
C THR A 57 -4.24 12.06 8.51
N TYR A 58 -4.76 12.35 7.31
CA TYR A 58 -4.47 13.60 6.60
C TYR A 58 -4.97 14.83 7.37
N GLY A 59 -6.12 14.72 8.04
CA GLY A 59 -6.66 15.79 8.88
C GLY A 59 -5.83 16.07 10.15
N LEU A 60 -5.12 15.06 10.65
CA LEU A 60 -4.20 15.21 11.79
C LEU A 60 -2.82 15.73 11.38
N LEU A 61 -2.23 15.11 10.35
CA LEU A 61 -0.80 15.25 10.04
C LEU A 61 -0.52 16.16 8.85
N GLY A 62 -1.53 16.46 8.03
CA GLY A 62 -1.44 17.41 6.92
C GLY A 62 -0.24 17.19 6.01
N THR A 63 0.62 18.20 5.91
CA THR A 63 1.78 18.25 5.02
C THR A 63 2.94 17.35 5.44
N GLU A 64 2.81 16.56 6.51
CA GLU A 64 3.70 15.42 6.76
C GLU A 64 3.71 14.45 5.56
N TYR A 65 2.57 14.36 4.87
CA TYR A 65 2.45 13.67 3.59
C TYR A 65 2.76 14.65 2.46
N SER A 66 3.83 14.41 1.69
CA SER A 66 4.25 15.30 0.60
C SER A 66 3.23 15.46 -0.53
N TRP A 67 2.24 14.58 -0.60
CA TRP A 67 1.14 14.63 -1.57
C TRP A 67 -0.16 15.26 -1.02
N VAL A 68 -0.17 15.72 0.23
CA VAL A 68 -1.35 16.32 0.86
C VAL A 68 -1.13 17.82 1.04
N SER A 69 -1.97 18.61 0.39
CA SER A 69 -2.03 20.07 0.59
C SER A 69 -2.74 20.44 1.90
N GLU A 70 -2.48 21.62 2.44
CA GLU A 70 -3.21 22.15 3.61
C GLU A 70 -4.74 22.17 3.38
N GLN A 71 -5.17 22.54 2.17
CA GLN A 71 -6.58 22.53 1.82
C GLN A 71 -7.19 21.11 1.85
N GLN A 72 -6.44 20.09 1.43
CA GLN A 72 -6.89 18.70 1.55
C GLN A 72 -6.91 18.23 3.01
N ALA A 73 -5.90 18.59 3.80
CA ALA A 73 -5.86 18.28 5.22
C ALA A 73 -7.09 18.86 5.94
N GLU A 74 -7.41 20.14 5.68
CA GLU A 74 -8.57 20.80 6.29
C GLU A 74 -9.90 20.12 5.94
N LYS A 75 -10.05 19.66 4.68
CA LYS A 75 -11.24 18.90 4.25
C LYS A 75 -11.43 17.58 5.01
N GLU A 76 -10.36 17.00 5.54
CA GLU A 76 -10.39 15.75 6.29
C GLU A 76 -10.33 15.94 7.81
N ARG A 77 -10.14 17.16 8.33
CA ARG A 77 -10.12 17.47 9.78
C ARG A 77 -11.35 16.95 10.51
N GLY A 78 -12.55 17.27 10.00
CA GLY A 78 -13.78 16.77 10.64
C GLY A 78 -13.92 15.25 10.56
N TRP A 79 -13.22 14.57 9.64
CA TRP A 79 -13.18 13.10 9.61
C TRP A 79 -12.17 12.53 10.61
N TRP A 80 -11.02 13.19 10.77
CA TRP A 80 -10.10 12.91 11.87
C TRP A 80 -10.81 12.97 13.24
N GLU A 81 -11.48 14.08 13.54
CA GLU A 81 -12.17 14.29 14.83
C GLU A 81 -13.18 13.17 15.11
N ARG A 82 -13.99 12.79 14.11
CA ARG A 82 -14.94 11.68 14.25
C ARG A 82 -14.25 10.34 14.50
N LEU A 83 -13.13 10.06 13.86
CA LEU A 83 -12.37 8.83 14.11
C LEU A 83 -11.83 8.82 15.54
N GLN A 84 -11.22 9.93 15.95
CA GLN A 84 -10.66 10.14 17.29
C GLN A 84 -11.73 9.97 18.37
N ASP A 85 -12.88 10.66 18.26
CA ASP A 85 -13.99 10.57 19.21
C ASP A 85 -14.51 9.13 19.37
N ARG A 86 -14.56 8.38 18.26
CA ARG A 86 -15.03 6.99 18.28
C ARG A 86 -14.04 6.06 18.97
N VAL A 87 -12.74 6.26 18.75
CA VAL A 87 -11.68 5.53 19.48
C VAL A 87 -11.71 5.90 20.97
N HIS A 88 -11.84 7.19 21.31
CA HIS A 88 -11.93 7.64 22.70
C HIS A 88 -13.20 7.16 23.40
N GLY A 89 -14.32 7.02 22.69
CA GLY A 89 -15.59 6.54 23.24
C GLY A 89 -15.71 5.03 23.38
N TRP A 90 -14.81 4.25 22.78
CA TRP A 90 -14.83 2.78 22.86
C TRP A 90 -14.23 2.28 24.17
N ARG A 91 -14.67 1.11 24.65
CA ARG A 91 -14.17 0.47 25.89
C ARG A 91 -13.37 -0.81 25.65
N GLY A 92 -13.21 -1.28 24.41
CA GLY A 92 -12.40 -2.45 24.09
C GLY A 92 -11.20 -2.08 23.21
N THR A 93 -10.80 -3.01 22.34
CA THR A 93 -9.76 -2.77 21.33
C THR A 93 -10.29 -1.90 20.20
N ALA A 94 -9.53 -0.91 19.75
CA ALA A 94 -9.79 -0.19 18.50
C ALA A 94 -8.69 -0.49 17.48
N ILE A 95 -9.08 -0.77 16.23
CA ILE A 95 -8.15 -0.97 15.12
C ILE A 95 -8.26 0.22 14.16
N VAL A 96 -7.15 0.89 13.93
CA VAL A 96 -6.99 1.93 12.91
C VAL A 96 -6.00 1.42 11.87
N SER A 97 -6.38 1.51 10.59
CA SER A 97 -5.60 0.91 9.49
C SER A 97 -5.33 1.95 8.41
N ALA A 98 -4.11 2.51 8.40
CA ALA A 98 -3.72 3.60 7.52
C ALA A 98 -2.27 3.40 7.04
N GLU A 99 -2.10 2.97 5.79
CA GLU A 99 -0.76 2.63 5.26
C GLU A 99 0.14 3.85 5.07
N ALA A 100 -0.44 5.05 4.86
CA ALA A 100 0.34 6.29 4.85
C ALA A 100 1.11 6.53 6.16
N LEU A 101 0.68 5.97 7.29
CA LEU A 101 1.44 6.06 8.54
C LEU A 101 2.81 5.38 8.46
N SER A 102 3.07 4.47 7.51
CA SER A 102 4.40 3.90 7.31
C SER A 102 5.44 4.92 6.88
N VAL A 103 5.04 6.01 6.21
CA VAL A 103 6.02 6.97 5.65
C VAL A 103 6.31 8.15 6.57
N ILE A 104 5.60 8.30 7.69
CA ILE A 104 5.72 9.49 8.55
C ILE A 104 6.98 9.45 9.40
N ARG A 105 7.45 10.62 9.82
CA ARG A 105 8.59 10.79 10.74
C ARG A 105 8.23 10.44 12.18
N ALA A 106 9.25 10.26 13.02
CA ALA A 106 9.09 9.85 14.41
C ALA A 106 8.24 10.83 15.26
N ASP A 107 8.33 12.13 15.00
CA ASP A 107 7.52 13.15 15.67
C ASP A 107 6.04 13.06 15.28
N ALA A 108 5.74 12.84 13.99
CA ALA A 108 4.39 12.58 13.52
C ALA A 108 3.82 11.25 14.05
N ALA A 109 4.66 10.22 14.20
CA ALA A 109 4.28 8.96 14.84
C ALA A 109 3.89 9.18 16.31
N ARG A 110 4.71 9.91 17.10
CA ARG A 110 4.36 10.30 18.49
C ARG A 110 3.04 11.06 18.56
N ARG A 111 2.88 12.09 17.73
CA ARG A 111 1.63 12.88 17.64
C ARG A 111 0.42 12.00 17.32
N THR A 112 0.57 10.99 16.47
CA THR A 112 -0.51 10.06 16.13
C THR A 112 -0.93 9.24 17.34
N VAL A 113 0.04 8.66 18.05
CA VAL A 113 -0.20 7.85 19.26
C VAL A 113 -0.82 8.69 20.38
N GLU A 114 -0.25 9.87 20.64
CA GLU A 114 -0.76 10.84 21.62
C GLU A 114 -2.19 11.27 21.31
N ALA A 115 -2.51 11.54 20.04
CA ALA A 115 -3.84 12.00 19.67
C ALA A 115 -4.93 10.93 19.89
N PHE A 116 -4.61 9.64 19.77
CA PHE A 116 -5.53 8.57 20.15
C PHE A 116 -5.60 8.31 21.66
N GLY A 117 -4.70 8.90 22.46
CA GLY A 117 -4.80 8.98 23.91
C GLY A 117 -4.36 7.74 24.70
N CYS A 118 -3.89 6.68 24.04
CA CYS A 118 -3.53 5.40 24.67
C CYS A 118 -2.07 4.98 24.39
N PRO A 119 -1.07 5.86 24.67
CA PRO A 119 0.32 5.60 24.32
C PRO A 119 0.86 4.30 24.91
N ASP A 120 0.54 4.04 26.19
CA ASP A 120 1.03 2.86 26.90
C ASP A 120 0.35 1.56 26.46
N ASN A 121 -0.70 1.61 25.64
CA ASN A 121 -1.39 0.44 25.12
C ASN A 121 -1.70 0.51 23.61
N THR A 122 -0.76 1.08 22.87
CA THR A 122 -0.80 1.11 21.40
C THR A 122 0.16 0.08 20.81
N ASP A 123 -0.36 -0.88 20.05
CA ASP A 123 0.44 -1.81 19.26
C ASP A 123 0.49 -1.39 17.79
N ILE A 124 1.66 -1.56 17.18
CA ILE A 124 1.92 -1.23 15.79
C ILE A 124 2.05 -2.52 14.99
N LEU A 125 1.20 -2.68 13.98
CA LEU A 125 1.22 -3.83 13.07
C LEU A 125 1.70 -3.39 11.69
N ILE A 126 2.76 -4.04 11.21
CA ILE A 126 3.40 -3.77 9.92
C ILE A 126 3.30 -5.03 9.05
N THR A 127 2.32 -5.09 8.16
CA THR A 127 2.30 -6.07 7.07
C THR A 127 3.44 -5.85 6.07
N ALA A 128 4.17 -6.90 5.70
CA ALA A 128 5.42 -6.80 4.97
C ALA A 128 5.52 -7.78 3.78
N ARG A 129 6.27 -7.35 2.76
CA ARG A 129 6.74 -8.16 1.62
C ARG A 129 8.18 -7.79 1.29
N GLY A 130 8.91 -8.69 0.66
CA GLY A 130 10.27 -8.43 0.17
C GLY A 130 10.32 -7.33 -0.90
N LEU A 131 11.48 -6.67 -1.02
CA LEU A 131 11.69 -5.58 -1.98
C LEU A 131 11.46 -6.03 -3.43
N GLY A 132 11.83 -7.28 -3.76
CA GLY A 132 11.55 -7.87 -5.08
C GLY A 132 10.07 -7.92 -5.44
N LYS A 133 9.15 -7.89 -4.46
CA LYS A 133 7.70 -7.77 -4.70
C LYS A 133 7.19 -6.33 -4.55
N LEU A 134 7.77 -5.56 -3.62
CA LEU A 134 7.35 -4.18 -3.35
C LEU A 134 7.73 -3.22 -4.47
N LEU A 135 8.96 -3.29 -4.99
CA LEU A 135 9.45 -2.37 -6.02
C LEU A 135 8.68 -2.49 -7.34
N PRO A 136 8.43 -3.69 -7.91
CA PRO A 136 7.57 -3.82 -9.08
C PRO A 136 6.16 -3.32 -8.82
N SER A 137 5.59 -3.61 -7.64
CA SER A 137 4.22 -3.19 -7.32
C SER A 137 4.10 -1.66 -7.14
N ALA A 138 5.12 -1.01 -6.59
CA ALA A 138 5.21 0.43 -6.48
C ALA A 138 5.34 1.09 -7.85
N TRP A 139 6.18 0.53 -8.73
CA TRP A 139 6.31 0.98 -10.10
C TRP A 139 5.00 0.83 -10.89
N GLN A 140 4.34 -0.33 -10.80
CA GLN A 140 3.01 -0.51 -11.40
C GLN A 140 2.01 0.52 -10.90
N GLN A 141 2.00 0.84 -9.60
CA GLN A 141 1.13 1.90 -9.07
C GLN A 141 1.48 3.28 -9.63
N HIS A 142 2.76 3.57 -9.87
CA HIS A 142 3.17 4.80 -10.53
C HIS A 142 2.51 4.92 -11.91
N LEU A 143 2.55 3.84 -12.71
CA LEU A 143 1.90 3.77 -14.01
C LEU A 143 0.38 3.93 -13.92
N ARG A 144 -0.29 3.16 -13.06
CA ARG A 144 -1.75 3.24 -12.84
C ARG A 144 -2.25 4.61 -12.38
N ASN A 145 -1.35 5.47 -11.89
CA ASN A 145 -1.65 6.85 -11.53
C ASN A 145 -1.53 7.83 -12.70
N GLY A 146 -1.40 7.34 -13.95
CA GLY A 146 -1.26 8.14 -15.16
C GLY A 146 0.12 8.76 -15.32
N ARG A 147 1.14 8.23 -14.63
CA ARG A 147 2.53 8.68 -14.75
C ARG A 147 3.30 7.71 -15.65
N SER A 148 4.45 8.14 -16.15
CA SER A 148 5.35 7.34 -16.98
C SER A 148 6.77 7.41 -16.43
N ALA A 149 7.37 6.24 -16.25
CA ALA A 149 8.79 6.06 -15.99
C ALA A 149 9.11 4.60 -16.36
N ASN A 150 10.09 4.36 -17.23
CA ASN A 150 10.54 2.98 -17.43
C ASN A 150 11.08 2.41 -16.11
N PHE A 151 11.04 1.08 -15.95
CA PHE A 151 11.30 0.47 -14.64
C PHE A 151 12.76 0.69 -14.19
N GLU A 152 13.71 0.65 -15.12
CA GLU A 152 15.12 0.96 -14.83
C GLU A 152 15.31 2.39 -14.31
N SER A 153 14.66 3.39 -14.91
CA SER A 153 14.73 4.78 -14.44
C SER A 153 14.11 4.94 -13.06
N PHE A 154 13.02 4.23 -12.79
CA PHE A 154 12.43 4.17 -11.47
C PHE A 154 13.42 3.58 -10.44
N LEU A 155 14.11 2.47 -10.75
CA LEU A 155 15.11 1.87 -9.87
C LEU A 155 16.36 2.73 -9.71
N ASN A 156 16.84 3.36 -10.78
CA ASN A 156 17.93 4.33 -10.74
C ASN A 156 17.61 5.51 -9.82
N GLN A 157 16.36 6.00 -9.83
CA GLN A 157 15.93 7.02 -8.88
C GLN A 157 15.99 6.50 -7.43
N ARG A 158 15.53 5.27 -7.18
CA ARG A 158 15.60 4.65 -5.85
C ARG A 158 17.04 4.45 -5.36
N ALA A 159 17.95 4.09 -6.26
CA ALA A 159 19.39 3.98 -5.97
C ALA A 159 19.99 5.34 -5.58
N ARG A 160 19.69 6.39 -6.36
CA ARG A 160 20.11 7.77 -6.04
C ARG A 160 19.60 8.20 -4.67
N GLU A 161 18.34 7.93 -4.36
CA GLU A 161 17.76 8.23 -3.04
C GLU A 161 18.51 7.51 -1.90
N ARG A 162 18.76 6.19 -2.01
CA ARG A 162 19.55 5.46 -1.01
C ARG A 162 20.94 6.05 -0.80
N SER A 163 21.58 6.48 -1.88
CA SER A 163 22.95 7.03 -1.83
C SER A 163 23.05 8.35 -1.04
N MET A 164 21.93 9.05 -0.79
CA MET A 164 21.91 10.26 0.03
C MET A 164 22.13 9.98 1.53
N GLY A 165 21.98 8.72 1.96
CA GLY A 165 22.11 8.29 3.34
C GLY A 165 20.82 8.41 4.14
N TRP A 166 20.69 7.56 5.17
CA TRP A 166 19.46 7.40 5.95
C TRP A 166 19.06 8.65 6.74
N ASP A 167 20.04 9.40 7.25
CA ASP A 167 19.76 10.65 7.99
C ASP A 167 19.07 11.71 7.13
N VAL A 168 19.35 11.72 5.82
CA VAL A 168 18.69 12.59 4.84
C VAL A 168 17.30 12.04 4.54
N LEU A 169 17.19 10.75 4.22
CA LEU A 169 15.92 10.10 3.87
C LEU A 169 14.86 10.18 4.99
N GLU A 170 15.29 10.12 6.25
CA GLU A 170 14.39 10.22 7.40
C GLU A 170 13.82 11.63 7.57
N LYS A 171 14.54 12.67 7.11
CA LYS A 171 14.14 14.08 7.27
C LYS A 171 13.44 14.63 6.03
N ASP A 172 13.72 14.08 4.85
CA ASP A 172 13.18 14.57 3.59
C ASP A 172 11.72 14.10 3.35
N PRO A 173 10.74 15.03 3.34
CA PRO A 173 9.35 14.69 3.05
C PRO A 173 9.16 14.18 1.60
N GLN A 174 10.07 14.48 0.68
CA GLN A 174 9.98 14.12 -0.74
C GLN A 174 10.43 12.69 -1.05
N THR A 175 11.07 11.99 -0.11
CA THR A 175 11.49 10.59 -0.27
C THR A 175 10.77 9.62 0.68
N PRO A 176 9.43 9.53 0.63
CA PRO A 176 8.65 8.73 1.58
C PRO A 176 8.83 7.22 1.39
N MET A 177 9.21 6.76 0.19
CA MET A 177 9.20 5.34 -0.15
C MET A 177 10.15 4.52 0.70
N TRP A 178 11.41 4.97 0.85
CA TRP A 178 12.39 4.24 1.65
C TRP A 178 12.06 4.25 3.14
N ARG A 179 11.37 5.29 3.65
CA ARG A 179 10.86 5.30 5.03
C ARG A 179 9.87 4.16 5.28
N ALA A 180 9.06 3.79 4.30
CA ALA A 180 8.18 2.62 4.41
C ALA A 180 8.91 1.30 4.12
N PHE A 181 9.73 1.25 3.05
CA PHE A 181 10.27 -0.02 2.54
C PHE A 181 11.48 -0.54 3.30
N ALA A 182 12.19 0.31 4.03
CA ALA A 182 13.24 -0.12 4.96
C ALA A 182 12.61 -0.68 6.24
N LEU A 183 12.06 -1.90 6.15
CA LEU A 183 11.22 -2.51 7.19
C LEU A 183 11.88 -2.51 8.59
N GLY A 184 13.19 -2.78 8.69
CA GLY A 184 13.90 -2.69 9.96
C GLY A 184 13.87 -1.28 10.55
N ARG A 185 14.19 -0.27 9.75
CA ARG A 185 14.15 1.16 10.17
C ARG A 185 12.74 1.66 10.43
N LEU A 186 11.75 1.22 9.65
CA LEU A 186 10.34 1.48 9.92
C LEU A 186 9.96 0.92 11.31
N ALA A 187 10.33 -0.32 11.58
CA ALA A 187 10.06 -0.97 12.86
C ALA A 187 10.76 -0.26 14.03
N GLU A 188 12.04 0.09 13.88
CA GLU A 188 12.80 0.86 14.87
C GLU A 188 12.19 2.24 15.14
N ARG A 189 11.76 2.96 14.09
CA ARG A 189 11.09 4.25 14.22
C ARG A 189 9.84 4.16 15.10
N TRP A 190 9.00 3.17 14.87
CA TRP A 190 7.79 2.98 15.68
C TRP A 190 8.10 2.40 17.06
N ALA A 191 9.11 1.53 17.18
CA ALA A 191 9.58 1.03 18.46
C ALA A 191 10.13 2.15 19.36
N SER A 192 10.71 3.21 18.79
CA SER A 192 11.11 4.41 19.54
C SER A 192 9.95 5.19 20.15
N VAL A 193 8.71 4.92 19.71
CA VAL A 193 7.48 5.57 20.19
C VAL A 193 6.71 4.70 21.18
N VAL A 194 6.54 3.41 20.89
CA VAL A 194 5.69 2.51 21.69
C VAL A 194 6.47 1.40 22.41
N GLY A 195 7.78 1.29 22.21
CA GLY A 195 8.61 0.18 22.66
C GLY A 195 8.61 -1.01 21.70
N THR A 196 9.72 -1.75 21.67
CA THR A 196 9.96 -2.90 20.77
C THR A 196 8.89 -3.99 20.91
N ASP A 197 8.44 -4.29 22.13
CA ASP A 197 7.46 -5.35 22.40
C ASP A 197 6.07 -5.07 21.83
N ARG A 198 5.80 -3.80 21.46
CA ARG A 198 4.54 -3.34 20.88
C ARG A 198 4.58 -3.19 19.36
N VAL A 199 5.69 -3.55 18.72
CA VAL A 199 5.79 -3.57 17.26
C VAL A 199 5.82 -5.01 16.77
N THR A 200 4.94 -5.32 15.82
CA THR A 200 4.88 -6.63 15.17
C THR A 200 4.91 -6.48 13.66
N VAL A 201 5.86 -7.13 12.99
CA VAL A 201 5.89 -7.26 11.53
C VAL A 201 5.18 -8.56 11.12
N ILE A 202 4.21 -8.46 10.21
CA ILE A 202 3.39 -9.57 9.72
C ILE A 202 3.82 -9.86 8.28
N THR A 203 4.45 -11.00 8.02
CA THR A 203 4.85 -11.33 6.65
C THR A 203 3.65 -11.75 5.81
N ASN A 204 3.60 -11.31 4.56
CA ASN A 204 2.57 -11.72 3.58
C ASN A 204 3.18 -12.61 2.48
N PRO A 205 2.96 -13.94 2.54
CA PRO A 205 3.49 -14.88 1.56
C PRO A 205 2.79 -14.73 0.20
N GLY A 206 1.59 -14.16 0.18
CA GLY A 206 0.78 -13.89 -1.01
C GLY A 206 -0.24 -14.96 -1.34
N SER A 207 0.02 -16.21 -0.95
CA SER A 207 -0.91 -17.32 -1.06
C SER A 207 -0.67 -18.33 0.07
N PRO A 208 -1.74 -18.94 0.62
CA PRO A 208 -3.13 -18.62 0.34
C PRO A 208 -3.56 -17.32 1.07
N PRO A 209 -4.49 -16.52 0.51
CA PRO A 209 -4.77 -15.17 0.99
C PRO A 209 -5.28 -15.09 2.44
N GLU A 210 -6.01 -16.11 2.89
CA GLU A 210 -6.53 -16.24 4.25
C GLU A 210 -5.43 -16.29 5.31
N GLN A 211 -4.21 -16.68 4.95
CA GLN A 211 -3.09 -16.74 5.88
C GLN A 211 -2.71 -15.34 6.39
N LEU A 212 -2.80 -14.31 5.54
CA LEU A 212 -2.54 -12.94 5.97
C LEU A 212 -3.59 -12.47 6.98
N TRP A 213 -4.86 -12.86 6.78
CA TRP A 213 -5.94 -12.51 7.69
C TRP A 213 -5.78 -13.19 9.06
N SER A 214 -5.46 -14.48 9.07
CA SER A 214 -5.18 -15.21 10.31
C SER A 214 -4.04 -14.55 11.09
N ARG A 215 -2.89 -14.31 10.42
CA ARG A 215 -1.73 -13.69 11.06
C ARG A 215 -2.03 -12.29 11.60
N PHE A 216 -2.86 -11.54 10.89
CA PHE A 216 -3.29 -10.21 11.34
C PHE A 216 -4.14 -10.28 12.61
N LEU A 217 -5.13 -11.18 12.65
CA LEU A 217 -5.98 -11.36 13.83
C LEU A 217 -5.17 -11.83 15.05
N ASP A 218 -4.25 -12.77 14.85
CA ASP A 218 -3.35 -13.26 15.89
C ASP A 218 -2.48 -12.13 16.44
N ALA A 219 -1.85 -11.33 15.57
CA ALA A 219 -1.01 -10.20 15.96
C ALA A 219 -1.81 -9.08 16.65
N ALA A 220 -3.07 -8.88 16.25
CA ALA A 220 -3.99 -7.95 16.88
C ALA A 220 -4.63 -8.51 18.17
N ALA A 221 -4.35 -9.77 18.52
CA ALA A 221 -4.99 -10.52 19.61
C ALA A 221 -6.54 -10.49 19.54
N VAL A 222 -7.08 -10.70 18.34
CA VAL A 222 -8.52 -10.76 18.08
C VAL A 222 -8.94 -12.19 17.82
N ASP A 223 -9.97 -12.67 18.51
CA ASP A 223 -10.55 -13.99 18.27
C ASP A 223 -11.17 -14.08 16.87
N GLY A 224 -10.50 -14.85 16.00
CA GLY A 224 -10.88 -15.06 14.61
C GLY A 224 -11.92 -16.14 14.35
N THR A 225 -12.37 -16.89 15.36
CA THR A 225 -13.22 -18.08 15.19
C THR A 225 -14.51 -17.82 14.41
N LYS A 226 -15.06 -16.60 14.51
CA LYS A 226 -16.27 -16.17 13.80
C LYS A 226 -16.01 -15.16 12.67
N LEU A 227 -14.75 -14.94 12.31
CA LEU A 227 -14.31 -13.94 11.34
C LEU A 227 -13.73 -14.60 10.09
N SER A 228 -14.40 -15.62 9.54
CA SER A 228 -13.92 -16.30 8.34
C SER A 228 -13.75 -15.32 7.17
N ALA A 229 -12.63 -15.46 6.46
CA ALA A 229 -12.43 -14.78 5.19
C ALA A 229 -13.54 -15.25 4.21
N PRO A 230 -14.17 -14.34 3.44
CA PRO A 230 -15.14 -14.72 2.45
C PRO A 230 -14.48 -15.57 1.35
N GLU A 231 -15.18 -16.60 0.87
CA GLU A 231 -14.70 -17.57 -0.13
C GLU A 231 -14.21 -16.92 -1.43
N LYS A 232 -14.73 -15.73 -1.76
CA LYS A 232 -14.32 -14.96 -2.94
C LYS A 232 -13.98 -13.54 -2.52
N THR A 233 -12.73 -13.32 -2.15
CA THR A 233 -12.18 -11.96 -2.19
C THR A 233 -11.48 -11.80 -3.54
N PRO A 234 -11.89 -10.85 -4.40
CA PRO A 234 -11.19 -10.61 -5.65
C PRO A 234 -9.73 -10.28 -5.35
N VAL A 235 -8.82 -11.19 -5.70
CA VAL A 235 -7.40 -10.86 -5.73
C VAL A 235 -7.24 -9.94 -6.93
N HIS A 236 -7.09 -8.64 -6.67
CA HIS A 236 -6.78 -7.70 -7.74
C HIS A 236 -5.45 -8.11 -8.37
N GLY A 237 -5.52 -8.77 -9.53
CA GLY A 237 -4.34 -9.06 -10.33
C GLY A 237 -3.57 -7.76 -10.57
N GLY A 238 -2.27 -7.79 -10.33
CA GLY A 238 -1.37 -6.75 -10.83
C GLY A 238 -1.50 -6.61 -12.36
N VAL A 239 -0.82 -5.62 -12.93
CA VAL A 239 -0.58 -5.66 -14.39
C VAL A 239 0.62 -6.58 -14.65
N THR A 240 0.61 -7.28 -15.77
CA THR A 240 1.73 -8.12 -16.22
C THR A 240 2.86 -7.26 -16.78
N MET A 241 4.00 -7.87 -17.11
CA MET A 241 5.15 -7.13 -17.66
C MET A 241 4.77 -6.41 -18.95
N ALA A 242 4.20 -7.13 -19.92
CA ALA A 242 3.74 -6.58 -21.18
C ALA A 242 2.72 -5.44 -20.99
N GLU A 243 1.70 -5.66 -20.15
CA GLU A 243 0.68 -4.64 -19.85
C GLU A 243 1.30 -3.37 -19.23
N ALA A 244 2.29 -3.53 -18.35
CA ALA A 244 2.97 -2.40 -17.72
C ALA A 244 3.83 -1.62 -18.74
N GLU A 245 4.52 -2.29 -19.64
CA GLU A 245 5.29 -1.64 -20.72
C GLU A 245 4.39 -0.84 -21.67
N ILE A 246 3.23 -1.39 -22.01
CA ILE A 246 2.21 -0.71 -22.83
C ILE A 246 1.67 0.52 -22.10
N LEU A 247 1.29 0.40 -20.82
CA LEU A 247 0.84 1.55 -20.03
C LEU A 247 1.93 2.62 -19.92
N ASN A 248 3.17 2.24 -19.66
CA ASN A 248 4.28 3.19 -19.58
C ASN A 248 4.46 3.96 -20.89
N SER A 249 4.48 3.24 -22.02
CA SER A 249 4.64 3.83 -23.35
C SER A 249 3.46 4.73 -23.71
N LEU A 250 2.23 4.30 -23.41
CA LEU A 250 1.03 5.08 -23.63
C LEU A 250 1.04 6.36 -22.80
N ASN A 251 1.33 6.27 -21.50
CA ASN A 251 1.35 7.41 -20.59
C ASN A 251 2.40 8.46 -21.01
N LEU A 252 3.57 8.00 -21.47
CA LEU A 252 4.61 8.88 -21.99
C LEU A 252 4.14 9.62 -23.24
N ASN A 253 3.54 8.91 -24.20
CA ASN A 253 3.04 9.50 -25.44
C ASN A 253 1.88 10.48 -25.19
N LEU A 254 0.91 10.12 -24.35
CA LEU A 254 -0.22 11.00 -24.01
C LEU A 254 0.24 12.25 -23.26
N THR A 255 1.17 12.11 -22.32
CA THR A 255 1.78 13.26 -21.63
C THR A 255 2.48 14.19 -22.63
N SER A 256 3.23 13.61 -23.57
CA SER A 256 3.91 14.38 -24.64
C SER A 256 2.92 15.07 -25.59
N ALA A 257 1.73 14.48 -25.77
CA ALA A 257 0.61 15.06 -26.51
C ALA A 257 -0.21 16.07 -25.69
N GLY A 258 0.23 16.44 -24.49
CA GLY A 258 -0.41 17.47 -23.65
C GLY A 258 -1.60 16.98 -22.82
N TRP A 259 -1.82 15.68 -22.69
CA TRP A 259 -2.88 15.16 -21.84
C TRP A 259 -2.56 15.37 -20.36
N SER A 260 -3.58 15.76 -19.60
CA SER A 260 -3.46 15.87 -18.15
C SER A 260 -3.36 14.49 -17.49
N VAL A 261 -2.56 14.37 -16.43
CA VAL A 261 -2.45 13.13 -15.63
C VAL A 261 -3.82 12.57 -15.18
N PRO A 262 -4.81 13.38 -14.75
CA PRO A 262 -6.15 12.87 -14.44
C PRO A 262 -6.88 12.25 -15.64
N ALA A 263 -6.67 12.76 -16.86
CA ALA A 263 -7.26 12.19 -18.07
C ALA A 263 -6.62 10.84 -18.41
N ILE A 264 -5.29 10.78 -18.40
CA ILE A 264 -4.51 9.55 -18.60
C ILE A 264 -4.94 8.48 -17.59
N LYS A 265 -4.99 8.81 -16.30
CA LYS A 265 -5.42 7.90 -15.24
C LYS A 265 -6.84 7.33 -15.46
N ARG A 266 -7.76 8.11 -16.03
CA ARG A 266 -9.13 7.62 -16.34
C ARG A 266 -9.11 6.60 -17.48
N LEU A 267 -8.30 6.84 -18.51
CA LEU A 267 -8.11 5.91 -19.61
C LEU A 267 -7.42 4.63 -19.14
N ASP A 268 -6.30 4.76 -18.40
CA ASP A 268 -5.56 3.64 -17.82
C ASP A 268 -6.46 2.71 -17.02
N LYS A 269 -7.37 3.27 -16.22
CA LYS A 269 -8.32 2.46 -15.45
C LYS A 269 -9.14 1.53 -16.37
N ARG A 270 -9.67 2.04 -17.47
CA ARG A 270 -10.45 1.24 -18.43
C ARG A 270 -9.59 0.20 -19.14
N ILE A 271 -8.35 0.56 -19.50
CA ILE A 271 -7.40 -0.36 -20.13
C ILE A 271 -7.05 -1.50 -19.17
N ILE A 272 -6.78 -1.20 -17.90
CA ILE A 272 -6.47 -2.21 -16.87
C ILE A 272 -7.67 -3.12 -16.60
N ASP A 273 -8.89 -2.57 -16.59
CA ASP A 273 -10.11 -3.36 -16.44
C ASP A 273 -10.23 -4.35 -17.63
N ALA A 274 -9.99 -3.90 -18.86
CA ALA A 274 -9.98 -4.75 -20.06
C ALA A 274 -8.86 -5.81 -20.07
N PHE A 275 -7.66 -5.47 -19.57
CA PHE A 275 -6.60 -6.45 -19.36
C PHE A 275 -7.01 -7.58 -18.41
N GLY A 276 -7.79 -7.25 -17.39
CA GLY A 276 -8.30 -8.21 -16.40
C GLY A 276 -9.27 -9.25 -16.97
N GLU A 277 -9.83 -9.03 -18.16
CA GLU A 277 -10.77 -9.97 -18.81
C GLU A 277 -10.05 -11.13 -19.53
N ARG A 278 -8.73 -11.01 -19.75
CA ARG A 278 -7.92 -12.06 -20.38
C ARG A 278 -7.66 -13.22 -19.42
N ALA A 279 -7.79 -14.45 -19.94
CA ALA A 279 -7.42 -15.65 -19.21
C ALA A 279 -5.89 -15.82 -19.11
N GLU A 280 -5.17 -15.58 -20.20
CA GLU A 280 -3.70 -15.61 -20.27
C GLU A 280 -3.17 -14.19 -20.49
N ARG A 281 -2.39 -13.69 -19.54
CA ARG A 281 -1.94 -12.29 -19.50
C ARG A 281 -0.42 -12.12 -19.62
N GLY A 282 0.30 -13.23 -19.68
CA GLY A 282 1.75 -13.27 -19.65
C GLY A 282 2.36 -13.16 -18.25
N PRO A 283 3.70 -13.08 -18.15
CA PRO A 283 4.43 -13.10 -16.89
C PRO A 283 4.24 -11.83 -16.06
N ARG A 284 4.42 -11.96 -14.74
CA ARG A 284 4.43 -10.80 -13.84
C ARG A 284 5.65 -9.91 -14.13
N VAL A 285 5.55 -8.65 -13.73
CA VAL A 285 6.68 -7.72 -13.78
C VAL A 285 7.88 -8.30 -13.03
N SER A 286 9.00 -8.41 -13.74
CA SER A 286 10.31 -8.85 -13.24
C SER A 286 11.23 -7.65 -13.00
N ILE A 287 12.22 -7.80 -12.11
CA ILE A 287 13.28 -6.79 -11.95
C ILE A 287 14.18 -6.82 -13.21
N PRO A 288 14.48 -5.66 -13.83
CA PRO A 288 15.40 -5.56 -14.96
C PRO A 288 16.77 -6.15 -14.63
N GLU A 289 17.37 -6.87 -15.58
CA GLU A 289 18.61 -7.64 -15.39
C GLU A 289 19.72 -6.83 -14.70
N GLY A 290 19.96 -5.59 -15.15
CA GLY A 290 20.98 -4.70 -14.60
C GLY A 290 20.75 -4.22 -13.16
N HIS A 291 19.59 -4.50 -12.57
CA HIS A 291 19.23 -4.09 -11.20
C HIS A 291 19.00 -5.28 -10.25
N ARG A 292 19.02 -6.53 -10.72
CA ARG A 292 18.64 -7.70 -9.90
C ARG A 292 19.56 -7.88 -8.69
N GLU A 293 20.87 -7.91 -8.90
CA GLU A 293 21.86 -8.03 -7.82
C GLU A 293 21.78 -6.86 -6.83
N GLN A 294 21.55 -5.64 -7.35
CA GLN A 294 21.40 -4.46 -6.51
C GLN A 294 20.14 -4.53 -5.63
N VAL A 295 19.01 -5.03 -6.17
CA VAL A 295 17.77 -5.21 -5.41
C VAL A 295 17.91 -6.35 -4.40
N GLU A 296 18.62 -7.43 -4.72
CA GLU A 296 18.97 -8.51 -3.78
C GLU A 296 19.79 -7.97 -2.61
N GLN A 297 20.85 -7.20 -2.90
CA GLN A 297 21.64 -6.53 -1.86
C GLN A 297 20.77 -5.65 -0.95
N TRP A 298 19.92 -4.78 -1.51
CA TRP A 298 19.04 -3.94 -0.71
C TRP A 298 18.05 -4.74 0.13
N ASN A 299 17.55 -5.86 -0.40
CA ASN A 299 16.61 -6.72 0.29
C ASN A 299 17.29 -7.39 1.50
N ASP A 300 18.50 -7.90 1.32
CA ASP A 300 19.30 -8.51 2.38
C ASP A 300 19.65 -7.51 3.47
N GLU A 301 20.03 -6.29 3.12
CA GLU A 301 20.26 -5.19 4.06
C GLU A 301 19.01 -4.91 4.91
N VAL A 302 17.85 -4.78 4.27
CA VAL A 302 16.57 -4.49 4.96
C VAL A 302 16.15 -5.65 5.86
N ILE A 303 16.34 -6.90 5.43
CA ILE A 303 16.05 -8.09 6.26
C ILE A 303 17.03 -8.16 7.44
N ALA A 304 18.31 -7.89 7.23
CA ALA A 304 19.31 -7.90 8.29
C ALA A 304 19.04 -6.80 9.34
N GLU A 305 18.60 -5.62 8.92
CA GLU A 305 18.09 -4.57 9.82
C GLU A 305 16.87 -5.06 10.60
N LEU A 306 15.88 -5.67 9.94
CA LEU A 306 14.69 -6.19 10.61
C LEU A 306 15.04 -7.27 11.65
N ARG A 307 15.95 -8.20 11.32
CA ARG A 307 16.44 -9.23 12.28
C ARG A 307 17.08 -8.59 13.52
N ARG A 308 17.82 -7.50 13.37
CA ARG A 308 18.50 -6.79 14.47
C ARG A 308 17.55 -5.94 15.32
N SER A 309 16.43 -5.48 14.76
CA SER A 309 15.48 -4.59 15.44
C SER A 309 14.84 -5.21 16.70
N GLY A 310 14.82 -6.54 16.81
CA GLY A 310 14.25 -7.27 17.95
C GLY A 310 12.72 -7.23 18.04
N VAL A 311 12.02 -6.60 17.09
CA VAL A 311 10.56 -6.59 17.05
C VAL A 311 9.99 -7.98 16.78
N ARG A 312 8.74 -8.20 17.16
CA ARG A 312 8.07 -9.48 16.89
C ARG A 312 7.83 -9.66 15.39
N VAL A 313 7.99 -10.87 14.88
CA VAL A 313 7.63 -11.24 13.51
C VAL A 313 6.58 -12.35 13.55
N THR A 314 5.45 -12.13 12.89
CA THR A 314 4.40 -13.15 12.69
C THR A 314 4.51 -13.70 11.27
N GLY A 315 4.85 -14.98 11.15
CA GLY A 315 5.25 -15.63 9.90
C GLY A 315 6.77 -15.85 9.84
N SER A 316 7.29 -16.26 8.69
CA SER A 316 8.74 -16.41 8.51
C SER A 316 9.34 -15.19 7.83
N ILE A 317 10.41 -14.65 8.40
CA ILE A 317 11.17 -13.54 7.80
C ILE A 317 11.76 -13.91 6.45
N ASP A 318 12.02 -15.19 6.20
CA ASP A 318 12.57 -15.68 4.93
C ASP A 318 11.55 -15.56 3.78
N GLU A 319 10.26 -15.42 4.07
CA GLU A 319 9.22 -15.09 3.08
C GLU A 319 9.40 -13.68 2.48
N LEU A 320 10.20 -12.82 3.12
CA LEU A 320 10.59 -11.50 2.63
C LEU A 320 11.83 -11.55 1.73
N GLY A 321 12.47 -12.71 1.60
CA GLY A 321 13.64 -12.91 0.75
C GLY A 321 13.36 -12.59 -0.72
N TYR A 322 14.41 -12.20 -1.43
CA TYR A 322 14.43 -12.00 -2.86
C TYR A 322 15.77 -12.53 -3.38
N SER A 323 15.74 -13.22 -4.52
CA SER A 323 16.95 -13.72 -5.19
C SER A 323 16.95 -13.30 -6.64
N SER A 324 18.08 -12.76 -7.11
CA SER A 324 18.27 -12.28 -8.49
C SER A 324 18.09 -13.39 -9.54
N GLY A 325 18.27 -14.66 -9.17
CA GLY A 325 18.05 -15.81 -10.05
C GLY A 325 16.59 -16.29 -10.13
N SER A 326 15.69 -15.73 -9.33
CA SER A 326 14.29 -16.19 -9.20
C SER A 326 13.28 -15.22 -9.83
N GLU A 327 13.59 -14.72 -11.01
CA GLU A 327 12.72 -13.79 -11.76
C GLU A 327 11.72 -14.54 -12.66
N PRO A 328 10.50 -14.01 -12.83
CA PRO A 328 9.61 -14.47 -13.89
C PRO A 328 10.27 -14.37 -15.27
N ASP A 329 9.82 -15.24 -16.19
CA ASP A 329 10.21 -15.18 -17.59
C ASP A 329 9.87 -13.81 -18.22
N ALA A 330 10.62 -13.44 -19.25
CA ALA A 330 10.33 -12.24 -20.04
C ALA A 330 9.00 -12.42 -20.82
N PRO A 331 8.23 -11.34 -21.03
CA PRO A 331 7.05 -11.41 -21.90
C PRO A 331 7.46 -11.77 -23.33
N THR A 332 6.61 -12.55 -24.00
CA THR A 332 6.77 -12.84 -25.42
C THR A 332 6.34 -11.65 -26.28
N VAL A 333 6.74 -11.64 -27.55
CA VAL A 333 6.23 -10.66 -28.54
C VAL A 333 4.70 -10.73 -28.64
N GLY A 334 4.12 -11.93 -28.48
CA GLY A 334 2.66 -12.12 -28.47
C GLY A 334 1.98 -11.44 -27.30
N ASP A 335 2.56 -11.56 -26.09
CA ASP A 335 2.03 -10.90 -24.88
C ASP A 335 1.94 -9.38 -25.05
N VAL A 336 3.02 -8.80 -25.62
CA VAL A 336 3.12 -7.35 -25.88
C VAL A 336 2.14 -6.92 -26.98
N ALA A 337 2.07 -7.66 -28.10
CA ALA A 337 1.17 -7.34 -29.20
C ALA A 337 -0.31 -7.39 -28.78
N GLU A 338 -0.70 -8.40 -27.99
CA GLU A 338 -2.06 -8.51 -27.48
C GLU A 338 -2.40 -7.39 -26.49
N ALA A 339 -1.50 -7.08 -25.55
CA ALA A 339 -1.68 -5.97 -24.63
C ALA A 339 -1.80 -4.62 -25.37
N ALA A 340 -0.98 -4.40 -26.40
CA ALA A 340 -1.06 -3.21 -27.25
C ALA A 340 -2.40 -3.12 -27.99
N GLY A 341 -2.86 -4.23 -28.58
CA GLY A 341 -4.14 -4.30 -29.30
C GLY A 341 -5.33 -3.95 -28.42
N ILE A 342 -5.36 -4.47 -27.19
CA ILE A 342 -6.43 -4.16 -26.22
C ILE A 342 -6.38 -2.70 -25.79
N ALA A 343 -5.19 -2.17 -25.46
CA ALA A 343 -5.05 -0.77 -25.10
C ALA A 343 -5.50 0.15 -26.25
N GLY A 344 -5.13 -0.17 -27.49
CA GLY A 344 -5.55 0.57 -28.68
C GLY A 344 -7.05 0.52 -28.93
N LYS A 345 -7.68 -0.65 -28.76
CA LYS A 345 -9.15 -0.81 -28.83
C LYS A 345 -9.84 0.11 -27.81
N VAL A 346 -9.46 -0.01 -26.53
CA VAL A 346 -10.08 0.78 -25.44
C VAL A 346 -9.86 2.28 -25.64
N ALA A 347 -8.68 2.70 -26.08
CA ALA A 347 -8.40 4.10 -26.39
C ALA A 347 -9.27 4.63 -27.54
N THR A 348 -9.53 3.82 -28.57
CA THR A 348 -10.38 4.17 -29.70
C THR A 348 -11.86 4.30 -29.29
N GLU A 349 -12.34 3.36 -28.48
CA GLU A 349 -13.70 3.41 -27.90
C GLU A 349 -13.86 4.65 -27.02
N TRP A 350 -12.88 4.93 -26.16
CA TRP A 350 -12.88 6.10 -25.30
C TRP A 350 -12.89 7.41 -26.10
N ALA A 351 -12.08 7.51 -27.15
CA ALA A 351 -12.07 8.69 -28.02
C ALA A 351 -13.42 8.90 -28.73
N SER A 352 -14.07 7.82 -29.17
CA SER A 352 -15.38 7.88 -29.80
C SER A 352 -16.46 8.36 -28.83
N GLU A 353 -16.44 7.91 -27.58
CA GLU A 353 -17.34 8.38 -26.53
C GLU A 353 -17.16 9.88 -26.22
N GLN A 354 -15.92 10.37 -26.20
CA GLN A 354 -15.65 11.80 -25.96
C GLN A 354 -16.06 12.69 -27.15
N ALA A 355 -16.12 12.14 -28.36
CA ALA A 355 -16.51 12.87 -29.57
C ALA A 355 -18.02 12.88 -29.82
N ALA A 356 -18.78 12.01 -29.14
CA ALA A 356 -20.23 12.00 -29.25
C ALA A 356 -20.81 13.28 -28.60
N PRO A 357 -21.65 14.07 -29.29
CA PRO A 357 -22.30 15.22 -28.68
C PRO A 357 -23.18 14.75 -27.52
N ASP A 358 -23.16 15.49 -26.40
CA ASP A 358 -24.08 15.30 -25.28
C ASP A 358 -25.52 15.31 -25.83
N SER A 359 -26.15 14.14 -25.88
CA SER A 359 -27.52 13.96 -26.40
C SER A 359 -28.57 14.06 -25.31
#